data_AF-A0A9Q1MXF9-F1
#
_entry.id   AF-A0A9Q1MXF9-F1
#
_cell.length_a   1.000
_cell.length_b   1.000
_cell.length_c   1.000
_cell.angle_alpha   90.00
_cell.angle_beta   90.00
_cell.angle_gamma   90.00
#
_symmetry.space_group_name_H-M   'P 1'
#
loop_
_entity.id
_entity.type
_entity.pdbx_description
1 polymer ?
#
loop_
_entity_poly.entity_id
_entity_poly.type
_entity_poly.pdbx_seq_one_letter_code
_entity_poly.pdbx_strand_id
1 'polypeptide(L)'
;MFVGDSLNRGQWLSMVCLLQSVIPAEKRFMSRQAHLTSFRTEEYNASIEFLWAPFLDESNSDDPVGHRLPEKILRPDSNLRKQERESGKGGNCYDEKLPIKNQTKESNHDLPTSGWWKKY
;
A
#
# COMPACT_ATOMS: atom_id res chain seq x y z
N MET A 1 -3.96 10.63 -9.52
CA MET A 1 -4.50 9.48 -8.79
C MET A 1 -4.31 8.24 -9.66
N PHE A 2 -3.89 7.13 -9.06
CA PHE A 2 -3.76 5.81 -9.67
C PHE A 2 -4.77 4.90 -8.99
N VAL A 3 -5.49 4.09 -9.76
CA VAL A 3 -6.53 3.19 -9.23
C VAL A 3 -6.34 1.84 -9.89
N GLY A 4 -6.36 0.77 -9.12
CA GLY A 4 -6.28 -0.58 -9.68
C GLY A 4 -5.51 -1.55 -8.80
N ASP A 5 -4.69 -2.37 -9.46
CA ASP A 5 -4.01 -3.53 -8.87
C ASP A 5 -2.52 -3.25 -8.57
N SER A 6 -1.73 -4.31 -8.47
CA SER A 6 -0.29 -4.24 -8.21
C SER A 6 0.50 -3.52 -9.30
N LEU A 7 0.07 -3.54 -10.57
CA LEU A 7 0.73 -2.83 -11.66
C LEU A 7 0.54 -1.32 -11.48
N ASN A 8 -0.68 -0.87 -11.19
CA ASN A 8 -0.95 0.54 -10.91
C ASN A 8 -0.23 1.01 -9.64
N ARG A 9 -0.11 0.14 -8.62
CA ARG A 9 0.71 0.42 -7.43
C ARG A 9 2.18 0.63 -7.79
N GLY A 10 2.72 -0.19 -8.69
CA GLY A 10 4.09 -0.05 -9.19
C GLY A 10 4.32 1.26 -9.95
N GLN A 11 3.35 1.65 -10.80
CA GLN A 11 3.40 2.93 -11.51
C GLN A 11 3.33 4.13 -10.56
N TRP A 12 2.42 4.08 -9.59
CA TRP A 12 2.33 5.12 -8.55
C TRP A 12 3.64 5.23 -7.77
N LEU A 13 4.22 4.09 -7.35
CA LEU A 13 5.49 4.09 -6.63
C LEU A 13 6.63 4.66 -7.48
N SER A 14 6.69 4.32 -8.77
CA SER A 14 7.67 4.89 -9.69
C SER A 14 7.57 6.41 -9.77
N MET A 15 6.36 6.96 -9.88
CA MET A 15 6.14 8.41 -9.89
C MET A 15 6.55 9.08 -8.56
N VAL A 16 6.19 8.47 -7.44
CA VAL A 16 6.57 8.98 -6.11
C VAL A 16 8.09 9.01 -5.96
N CYS A 17 8.81 7.97 -6.39
CA CYS A 17 10.28 7.94 -6.35
C CYS A 17 10.91 9.05 -7.19
N LEU A 18 10.38 9.34 -8.39
CA LEU A 18 10.85 10.45 -9.22
C LEU A 18 10.71 11.79 -8.49
N LEU A 19 9.59 12.03 -7.83
CA LEU A 19 9.32 13.30 -7.14
C LEU A 19 10.07 13.42 -5.82
N GLN A 20 10.25 12.32 -5.09
CA GLN A 20 11.07 12.31 -3.87
C GLN A 20 12.53 12.65 -4.14
N SER A 21 13.03 12.52 -5.37
CA SER A 21 14.40 12.93 -5.71
C SER A 21 14.59 14.44 -5.76
N VAL A 22 13.52 15.21 -6.03
CA VAL A 22 13.59 16.67 -6.20
C VAL A 22 12.90 17.45 -5.07
N ILE A 23 12.03 16.80 -4.29
CA ILE A 23 11.28 17.44 -3.21
C ILE A 23 11.95 17.15 -1.84
N PRO A 24 12.30 18.21 -1.07
CA PRO A 24 12.87 18.06 0.27
C PRO A 24 12.01 17.22 1.21
N ALA A 25 12.65 16.53 2.16
CA ALA A 25 11.98 15.58 3.03
C ALA A 25 10.97 16.24 3.98
N GLU A 26 11.20 17.50 4.33
CA GLU A 26 10.38 18.28 5.26
C GLU A 26 9.07 18.77 4.60
N LYS A 27 9.05 18.84 3.27
CA LYS A 27 7.92 19.38 2.48
C LYS A 27 7.06 18.30 1.84
N ARG A 28 7.30 17.03 2.18
CA ARG A 28 6.59 15.88 1.61
C ARG A 28 6.04 15.00 2.72
N PHE A 29 4.84 14.48 2.49
CA PHE A 29 4.10 13.70 3.48
C PHE A 29 3.53 12.45 2.81
N MET A 30 3.58 11.34 3.52
CA MET A 30 2.96 10.09 3.09
C MET A 30 1.92 9.66 4.11
N SER A 31 0.75 9.26 3.62
CA SER A 31 -0.35 8.78 4.45
C SER A 31 -1.00 7.56 3.81
N ARG A 32 -1.34 6.55 4.62
CA ARG A 32 -2.02 5.33 4.18
C ARG A 32 -3.31 5.17 5.00
N GLN A 33 -4.44 5.07 4.30
CA GLN A 33 -5.79 4.99 4.82
C GLN A 33 -6.51 3.81 4.16
N ALA A 34 -6.50 2.64 4.80
CA ALA A 34 -7.09 1.40 4.25
C ALA A 34 -6.62 1.11 2.80
N HIS A 35 -7.49 1.35 1.82
CA HIS A 35 -7.23 1.13 0.39
C HIS A 35 -6.52 2.32 -0.30
N LEU A 36 -6.51 3.50 0.33
CA LEU A 36 -5.94 4.73 -0.23
C LEU A 36 -4.55 5.00 0.35
N THR A 37 -3.55 5.16 -0.49
CA THR A 37 -2.22 5.67 -0.12
C THR A 37 -2.00 7.01 -0.81
N SER A 38 -1.58 8.03 -0.08
CA SER A 38 -1.38 9.39 -0.59
C SER A 38 0.03 9.88 -0.32
N PHE A 39 0.62 10.51 -1.33
CA PHE A 39 1.83 11.30 -1.25
C PHE A 39 1.45 12.76 -1.48
N ARG A 40 1.73 13.64 -0.52
CA ARG A 40 1.36 15.06 -0.55
C ARG A 40 2.61 15.93 -0.47
N THR A 41 2.58 17.05 -1.18
CA THR A 41 3.68 18.02 -1.22
C THR A 41 3.11 19.40 -0.89
N GLU A 42 3.60 20.03 0.16
CA GLU A 42 3.04 21.31 0.64
C GLU A 42 3.38 22.46 -0.31
N GLU A 43 4.63 22.52 -0.78
CA GLU A 43 5.13 23.58 -1.66
C GLU A 43 4.37 23.72 -2.98
N TYR A 44 3.91 22.59 -3.53
CA TYR A 44 3.19 22.54 -4.81
C TYR A 44 1.68 22.39 -4.64
N ASN A 45 1.19 22.28 -3.39
CA ASN A 45 -0.21 21.96 -3.08
C ASN A 45 -0.76 20.80 -3.93
N ALA A 46 0.06 19.76 -4.07
CA ALA A 46 -0.22 18.62 -4.96
C ALA A 46 -0.27 17.31 -4.17
N SER A 47 -1.16 16.40 -4.58
CA SER A 47 -1.22 15.04 -4.07
C SER A 47 -1.18 14.00 -5.20
N ILE A 48 -0.51 12.89 -4.93
CA ILE A 48 -0.46 11.72 -5.79
C ILE A 48 -0.90 10.52 -4.98
N GLU A 49 -2.04 9.98 -5.38
CA GLU A 49 -2.76 8.99 -4.60
C GLU A 49 -2.85 7.67 -5.35
N PHE A 50 -2.84 6.56 -4.62
CA PHE A 50 -3.08 5.21 -5.09
C PHE A 50 -4.26 4.61 -4.33
N LEU A 51 -5.30 4.18 -5.04
CA LEU A 51 -6.44 3.46 -4.50
C LEU A 51 -6.40 2.00 -4.95
N TRP A 52 -6.34 1.07 -4.00
CA TRP A 52 -6.48 -0.35 -4.27
C TRP A 52 -7.91 -0.69 -4.65
N ALA A 53 -8.12 -1.06 -5.91
CA ALA A 53 -9.40 -1.46 -6.47
C ALA A 53 -9.13 -2.36 -7.69
N PRO A 54 -8.68 -3.62 -7.49
CA PRO A 54 -8.13 -4.46 -8.55
C PRO A 54 -9.14 -4.77 -9.67
N PHE A 55 -10.43 -4.72 -9.37
CA PHE A 55 -11.51 -4.91 -10.35
C PHE A 55 -12.33 -3.65 -10.61
N LEU A 56 -11.93 -2.51 -10.05
CA LEU A 56 -12.61 -1.20 -10.15
C LEU A 56 -14.06 -1.17 -9.64
N ASP A 57 -14.53 -2.28 -9.10
CA ASP A 57 -15.84 -2.51 -8.53
C ASP A 57 -15.69 -3.31 -7.24
N GLU A 58 -16.75 -3.40 -6.45
CA GLU A 58 -16.70 -4.12 -5.19
C GLU A 58 -16.41 -5.60 -5.43
N SER A 59 -15.43 -6.11 -4.70
CA SER A 59 -14.99 -7.49 -4.85
C SER A 59 -14.53 -8.08 -3.52
N ASN A 60 -14.46 -9.40 -3.46
CA ASN A 60 -13.83 -10.07 -2.33
C ASN A 60 -12.29 -9.86 -2.27
N SER A 61 -11.70 -9.21 -3.27
CA SER A 61 -10.25 -8.97 -3.39
C SER A 61 -9.85 -7.53 -3.05
N ASP A 62 -10.75 -6.77 -2.41
CA ASP A 62 -10.52 -5.35 -2.12
C ASP A 62 -9.53 -5.12 -0.96
N ASP A 63 -9.13 -6.16 -0.21
CA ASP A 63 -8.08 -6.03 0.82
C ASP A 63 -6.68 -5.90 0.18
N PRO A 64 -5.96 -4.77 0.32
CA PRO A 64 -4.64 -4.57 -0.29
C PRO A 64 -3.56 -5.55 0.19
N VAL A 65 -3.75 -6.24 1.32
CA VAL A 65 -2.83 -7.27 1.84
C VAL A 65 -3.36 -8.67 1.54
N GLY A 66 -4.64 -8.91 1.86
CA GLY A 66 -5.34 -10.20 1.72
C GLY A 66 -6.00 -10.49 0.35
N HIS A 67 -5.66 -9.76 -0.71
CA HIS A 67 -6.33 -9.82 -2.02
C HIS A 67 -6.12 -11.12 -2.84
N ARG A 68 -5.29 -12.07 -2.38
CA ARG A 68 -5.01 -13.31 -3.13
C ARG A 68 -5.99 -14.40 -2.71
N LEU A 69 -7.17 -14.37 -3.32
CA LEU A 69 -8.18 -15.41 -3.15
C LEU A 69 -8.19 -16.37 -4.35
N PRO A 70 -8.41 -17.68 -4.12
CA PRO A 70 -8.49 -18.67 -5.19
C PRO A 70 -9.68 -18.41 -6.12
N GLU A 71 -10.79 -17.89 -5.58
CA GLU A 71 -11.97 -17.49 -6.35
C GLU A 71 -12.19 -15.98 -6.22
N LYS A 72 -12.40 -15.32 -7.37
CA LYS A 72 -12.61 -13.88 -7.47
C LYS A 72 -14.08 -13.62 -7.72
N ILE A 73 -14.70 -12.89 -6.81
CA ILE A 73 -16.14 -12.57 -6.86
C ILE A 73 -16.27 -11.06 -7.05
N LEU A 74 -16.92 -10.66 -8.14
CA LEU A 74 -17.28 -9.28 -8.46
C LEU A 74 -18.72 -8.99 -8.07
N ARG A 75 -19.00 -7.78 -7.57
CA ARG A 75 -20.33 -7.33 -7.20
C ARG A 75 -20.68 -6.04 -7.97
N PRO A 76 -21.26 -6.17 -9.18
CA PRO A 76 -21.41 -5.05 -10.11
C PRO A 76 -22.40 -3.93 -9.68
N ASP A 77 -23.24 -4.20 -8.67
CA ASP A 77 -24.32 -3.29 -8.25
C ASP A 77 -24.00 -2.52 -6.95
N SER A 78 -22.74 -2.52 -6.53
CA SER A 78 -22.33 -1.97 -5.24
C SER A 78 -21.81 -0.55 -5.37
N ASN A 79 -22.49 0.40 -4.71
CA ASN A 79 -22.05 1.79 -4.70
C ASN A 79 -20.77 1.93 -3.84
N LEU A 80 -19.62 2.22 -4.45
CA LEU A 80 -18.31 2.40 -3.79
C LEU A 80 -18.41 3.37 -2.59
N ARG A 81 -18.37 2.84 -1.36
CA ARG A 81 -18.31 3.65 -0.13
C ARG A 81 -16.86 3.89 0.28
N LYS A 82 -16.43 5.15 0.23
CA LYS A 82 -15.14 5.63 0.75
C LYS A 82 -15.24 5.79 2.28
N GLN A 83 -14.41 5.08 3.05
CA GLN A 83 -14.24 5.32 4.50
C GLN A 83 -12.82 5.85 4.76
N GLU A 84 -12.70 6.96 5.49
CA GLU A 84 -11.46 7.68 5.76
C GLU A 84 -11.16 7.71 7.28
N ARG A 85 -9.94 7.34 7.70
CA ARG A 85 -9.42 7.44 9.09
C ARG A 85 -7.90 7.68 9.13
N GLU A 86 -7.43 8.19 10.27
CA GLU A 86 -6.24 9.05 10.48
C GLU A 86 -4.83 8.49 10.18
N SER A 87 -3.90 9.43 9.99
CA SER A 87 -2.53 9.24 9.49
C SER A 87 -1.54 8.75 10.56
N GLY A 88 -0.86 7.63 10.30
CA GLY A 88 0.33 7.20 11.04
C GLY A 88 1.59 7.98 10.65
N LYS A 89 2.58 8.06 11.55
CA LYS A 89 3.85 8.80 11.37
C LYS A 89 4.97 7.93 10.76
N GLY A 90 5.13 8.07 9.44
CA GLY A 90 6.35 7.97 8.60
C GLY A 90 7.39 6.86 8.75
N GLY A 91 7.98 6.46 7.63
CA GLY A 91 9.28 5.78 7.49
C GLY A 91 9.84 5.99 6.05
N ASN A 92 10.60 5.02 5.51
CA ASN A 92 11.30 5.14 4.22
C ASN A 92 10.42 4.79 2.99
N CYS A 93 10.96 4.89 1.76
CA CYS A 93 10.21 4.61 0.51
C CYS A 93 9.61 3.20 0.38
N TYR A 94 9.89 2.30 1.34
CA TYR A 94 9.26 0.99 1.54
C TYR A 94 8.67 0.77 2.95
N ASP A 95 8.73 1.73 3.87
CA ASP A 95 7.98 1.81 5.13
C ASP A 95 7.77 0.51 5.96
N GLU A 96 8.78 -0.36 6.07
CA GLU A 96 8.74 -1.43 7.07
C GLU A 96 8.79 -0.85 8.49
N LYS A 97 7.64 -0.86 9.16
CA LYS A 97 7.50 -0.84 10.61
C LYS A 97 6.47 -1.90 10.99
N LEU A 98 6.96 -3.05 11.45
CA LEU A 98 6.12 -4.10 12.05
C LEU A 98 5.15 -3.49 13.08
N PRO A 99 3.87 -3.87 13.12
CA PRO A 99 3.06 -3.67 14.31
C PRO A 99 3.57 -4.56 15.46
N ILE A 100 3.58 -3.99 16.65
CA ILE A 100 3.92 -4.61 17.94
C ILE A 100 3.08 -5.88 18.15
N LYS A 101 3.75 -6.95 18.63
CA LYS A 101 3.14 -8.23 19.04
C LYS A 101 1.98 -8.02 20.02
N ASN A 102 0.92 -8.82 19.84
CA ASN A 102 0.05 -9.44 20.84
C ASN A 102 -0.96 -10.31 20.06
N GLN A 103 -1.22 -11.61 20.30
CA GLN A 103 -0.81 -12.60 21.28
C GLN A 103 -0.98 -14.00 20.62
N THR A 104 -0.07 -14.91 20.96
CA THR A 104 -0.23 -16.38 21.03
C THR A 104 -1.17 -17.11 20.05
N LYS A 105 -0.57 -17.84 19.12
CA LYS A 105 -0.75 -19.29 19.03
C LYS A 105 0.51 -19.93 18.46
N GLU A 106 1.27 -20.59 19.34
CA GLU A 106 2.16 -21.66 18.93
C GLU A 106 1.33 -22.77 18.27
N SER A 107 1.69 -23.14 17.05
CA SER A 107 1.97 -24.53 16.70
C SER A 107 2.57 -24.59 15.28
N ASN A 108 3.88 -24.80 15.27
CA ASN A 108 4.59 -25.79 14.46
C ASN A 108 4.61 -25.73 12.92
N HIS A 109 5.86 -25.59 12.43
CA HIS A 109 6.42 -26.10 11.16
C HIS A 109 5.86 -25.43 9.87
N ASP A 110 6.57 -24.62 9.08
CA ASP A 110 7.94 -24.75 8.57
C ASP A 110 8.56 -23.42 8.09
N LEU A 111 9.84 -23.20 8.39
CA LEU A 111 10.83 -22.43 7.60
C LEU A 111 12.12 -23.29 7.63
N PRO A 112 13.06 -23.25 6.65
CA PRO A 112 13.36 -22.14 5.74
C PRO A 112 13.73 -22.55 4.29
N THR A 113 13.74 -21.61 3.34
CA THR A 113 14.63 -21.72 2.16
C THR A 113 15.54 -20.50 2.08
N SER A 114 16.81 -20.75 2.44
CA SER A 114 18.07 -20.19 1.91
C SER A 114 17.98 -18.93 1.04
N GLY A 115 18.68 -17.83 1.32
CA GLY A 115 20.11 -17.80 1.60
C GLY A 115 20.90 -17.57 0.31
N TRP A 116 20.94 -16.34 -0.20
CA TRP A 116 21.70 -15.96 -1.39
C TRP A 116 22.24 -14.53 -1.33
N TRP A 117 22.88 -14.08 -0.24
CA TRP A 117 23.71 -12.85 -0.28
C TRP A 117 24.87 -12.90 0.73
N LYS A 118 26.03 -13.43 0.29
CA LYS A 118 27.36 -13.08 0.82
C LYS A 118 28.37 -13.15 -0.34
N LYS A 119 29.19 -12.09 -0.47
CA LYS A 119 30.19 -11.76 -1.53
C LYS A 119 29.54 -11.31 -2.85
N TYR A 120 29.66 -10.07 -3.31
CA TYR A 120 30.69 -9.03 -3.21
C TYR A 120 30.10 -7.66 -2.89
#